data_AF-A0A2T0BG46-F1
#
_entry.id   AF-A0A2T0BG46-F1
#
_cell.length_a   1.000
_cell.length_b   1.000
_cell.length_c   1.000
_cell.angle_alpha   90.00
_cell.angle_beta   90.00
_cell.angle_gamma   90.00
#
_symmetry.space_group_name_H-M   'P 1'
#
loop_
_entity.id
_entity.type
_entity.pdbx_description
1 polymer ?
#
loop_
_entity_poly.entity_id
_entity_poly.type
_entity_poly.pdbx_seq_one_letter_code
_entity_poly.pdbx_strand_id
1 'polypeptide(L)'
;MNKNEQKIFNYLTQNEGFYMNQYRSLQGKSDNWISLKKLNEGLYAVVITDDKHADSTQSEADEYLKTIGQNYKLHIIVLSDGEYFSATNGTTSKAVVNIREKRIIYCDEDSKSLANITMSLLVKEKETRELKTMSITLGIIGINIILFIVSAIMSKNIMNIDGQVLLDLGGKFGPLIDKGEVYRLVTASFLHGGIIHIAFNMYALYSIGPQIEEIYGKWKYIGIYFLAGIGSSFLSYYMLPNTLSIGASGAIFGLLGALFIFAVKNRDSLKKGAIKSLLMVIGVNLYIGMTLPNIDNYGHIGGLIVGIIIGTVFLGGSLKKGLK
;
A
#
# COMPACT_ATOMS: atom_id res chain seq x y z
N MET A 1 -10.13 11.62 22.01
CA MET A 1 -9.94 10.21 21.63
C MET A 1 -9.51 10.12 20.17
N ASN A 2 -8.39 9.48 19.87
CA ASN A 2 -7.89 9.29 18.50
C ASN A 2 -8.52 8.04 17.82
N LYS A 3 -8.28 7.85 16.51
CA LYS A 3 -8.86 6.74 15.74
C LYS A 3 -8.46 5.35 16.26
N ASN A 4 -7.22 5.20 16.72
CA ASN A 4 -6.72 3.92 17.24
C ASN A 4 -7.33 3.62 18.62
N GLU A 5 -7.38 4.60 19.51
CA GLU A 5 -8.05 4.51 20.81
C GLU A 5 -9.52 4.10 20.63
N GLN A 6 -10.26 4.81 19.77
CA GLN A 6 -11.67 4.51 19.50
C GLN A 6 -11.88 3.07 19.04
N LYS A 7 -11.00 2.58 18.18
CA LYS A 7 -11.07 1.22 17.64
C LYS A 7 -10.84 0.17 18.71
N ILE A 8 -9.82 0.36 19.55
CA ILE A 8 -9.50 -0.58 20.62
C ILE A 8 -10.63 -0.57 21.66
N PHE A 9 -11.11 0.60 22.07
CA PHE A 9 -12.26 0.71 22.98
C PHE A 9 -13.52 0.04 22.44
N ASN A 10 -13.86 0.26 21.16
CA ASN A 10 -14.99 -0.41 20.52
C ASN A 10 -14.83 -1.93 20.52
N TYR A 11 -13.61 -2.44 20.28
CA TYR A 11 -13.36 -3.87 20.34
C TYR A 11 -13.57 -4.41 21.76
N LEU A 12 -13.02 -3.74 22.77
CA LEU A 12 -13.15 -4.14 24.18
C LEU A 12 -14.62 -4.18 24.62
N THR A 13 -15.42 -3.19 24.22
CA THR A 13 -16.84 -3.15 24.61
C THR A 13 -17.69 -4.19 23.88
N GLN A 14 -17.42 -4.43 22.59
CA GLN A 14 -18.22 -5.36 21.79
C GLN A 14 -17.85 -6.83 22.00
N ASN A 15 -16.59 -7.13 22.32
CA ASN A 15 -16.07 -8.51 22.30
C ASN A 15 -15.55 -8.98 23.65
N GLU A 16 -15.05 -8.07 24.50
CA GLU A 16 -14.39 -8.44 25.76
C GLU A 16 -15.24 -8.14 27.00
N GLY A 17 -16.49 -7.67 26.82
CA GLY A 17 -17.44 -7.43 27.90
C GLY A 17 -17.12 -6.20 28.76
N PHE A 18 -16.38 -5.24 28.21
CA PHE A 18 -16.14 -3.96 28.87
C PHE A 18 -17.31 -2.99 28.64
N TYR A 19 -17.43 -1.99 29.51
CA TYR A 19 -18.20 -0.77 29.26
C TYR A 19 -17.27 0.44 29.33
N MET A 20 -17.68 1.56 28.72
CA MET A 20 -16.89 2.79 28.76
C MET A 20 -17.49 3.81 29.71
N ASN A 21 -16.61 4.44 30.50
CA ASN A 21 -16.93 5.63 31.26
C ASN A 21 -16.05 6.80 30.81
N GLN A 22 -16.57 8.00 31.01
CA GLN A 22 -15.85 9.25 30.81
C GLN A 22 -15.49 9.84 32.18
N TYR A 23 -14.29 10.38 32.29
CA TYR A 23 -13.84 11.13 33.46
C TYR A 23 -13.13 12.41 33.03
N ARG A 24 -13.21 13.44 33.87
CA ARG A 24 -12.63 14.75 33.56
C ARG A 24 -11.18 14.79 33.99
N SER A 25 -10.29 15.28 33.12
CA SER A 25 -8.89 15.52 33.49
C SER A 25 -8.81 16.44 34.72
N LEU A 26 -7.87 16.15 35.62
CA LEU A 26 -7.62 16.97 36.82
C LEU A 26 -7.16 18.39 36.44
N GLN A 27 -6.56 18.56 35.26
CA GLN A 27 -6.18 19.86 34.72
C GLN A 27 -7.36 20.61 34.08
N GLY A 28 -8.55 20.00 34.02
CA GLY A 28 -9.78 20.61 33.51
C GLY A 28 -9.81 20.83 31.99
N LYS A 29 -8.79 20.37 31.25
CA LYS A 29 -8.56 20.68 29.83
C LYS A 29 -9.24 19.73 28.84
N SER A 30 -9.52 18.49 29.23
CA SER A 30 -10.10 17.49 28.32
C SER A 30 -10.87 16.39 29.04
N ASP A 31 -11.77 15.75 28.28
CA ASP A 31 -12.47 14.53 28.68
C ASP A 31 -11.63 13.30 28.32
N ASN A 32 -11.40 12.44 29.31
CA ASN A 32 -10.67 11.19 29.17
C ASN A 32 -11.64 10.00 29.27
N TRP A 33 -11.22 8.87 28.69
CA TRP A 33 -12.04 7.67 28.56
C TRP A 33 -11.34 6.48 29.20
N ILE A 34 -12.13 5.66 29.89
CA ILE A 34 -11.67 4.44 30.54
C ILE A 34 -12.65 3.31 30.27
N SER A 35 -12.12 2.14 29.93
CA SER A 35 -12.91 0.92 29.78
C SER A 35 -12.86 0.14 31.07
N LEU A 36 -14.02 -0.28 31.57
CA LEU A 36 -14.16 -1.01 32.83
C LEU A 36 -14.82 -2.36 32.57
N LYS A 37 -14.34 -3.40 33.25
CA LYS A 37 -14.96 -4.72 33.30
C LYS A 37 -15.01 -5.18 34.75
N LYS A 38 -16.19 -5.56 35.22
CA LYS A 38 -16.37 -6.04 36.59
C LYS A 38 -15.95 -7.50 36.68
N LEU A 39 -15.02 -7.81 37.58
CA LEU A 39 -14.58 -9.17 37.91
C LEU A 39 -14.91 -9.46 39.39
N ASN A 40 -14.76 -10.72 39.80
CA ASN A 40 -15.02 -11.14 41.18
C ASN A 40 -14.09 -10.44 42.20
N GLU A 41 -12.86 -10.12 41.80
CA GLU A 41 -11.82 -9.54 42.65
C GLU A 41 -11.80 -8.00 42.62
N GLY A 42 -12.57 -7.37 41.73
CA GLY A 42 -12.58 -5.92 41.54
C GLY A 42 -12.85 -5.48 40.11
N LEU A 43 -12.52 -4.22 39.81
CA LEU A 43 -12.62 -3.62 38.49
C LEU A 43 -11.35 -3.85 37.70
N TYR A 44 -11.49 -4.42 36.51
CA TYR A 44 -10.45 -4.46 35.50
C TYR A 44 -10.58 -3.22 34.62
N ALA A 45 -9.65 -2.29 34.77
CA ALA A 45 -9.72 -0.97 34.15
C ALA A 45 -8.65 -0.81 33.07
N VAL A 46 -9.02 -0.26 31.92
CA VAL A 46 -8.12 -0.06 30.78
C VAL A 46 -8.20 1.38 30.30
N VAL A 47 -7.05 2.04 30.26
CA VAL A 47 -6.88 3.34 29.60
C VAL A 47 -5.91 3.21 28.43
N ILE A 48 -6.16 4.00 27.40
CA ILE A 48 -5.37 4.01 26.16
C ILE A 48 -4.96 5.45 25.91
N THR A 49 -3.67 5.67 25.65
CA THR A 49 -3.09 7.01 25.56
C THR A 49 -1.86 7.02 24.65
N ASP A 50 -1.38 8.20 24.30
CA ASP A 50 -0.10 8.38 23.61
C ASP A 50 1.08 8.45 24.60
N ASP A 51 2.30 8.39 24.08
CA ASP A 51 3.51 8.45 24.89
C ASP A 51 3.74 9.81 25.58
N LYS A 52 3.18 10.90 25.06
CA LYS A 52 3.30 12.25 25.64
C LYS A 52 2.45 12.43 26.88
N HIS A 53 1.31 11.74 26.96
CA HIS A 53 0.34 11.88 28.03
C HIS A 53 0.26 10.66 28.95
N ALA A 54 1.13 9.66 28.76
CA ALA A 54 1.08 8.39 29.49
C ALA A 54 1.08 8.55 31.02
N ASP A 55 2.02 9.32 31.58
CA ASP A 55 2.17 9.46 33.04
C ASP A 55 1.03 10.29 33.65
N SER A 56 0.57 11.33 32.95
CA SER A 56 -0.61 12.11 33.36
C SER A 56 -1.88 11.28 33.30
N THR A 57 -2.07 10.49 32.24
CA THR A 57 -3.27 9.64 32.08
C THR A 57 -3.31 8.57 33.16
N GLN A 58 -2.15 7.97 33.47
CA GLN A 58 -2.01 7.00 34.56
C GLN A 58 -2.49 7.58 35.89
N SER A 59 -1.97 8.76 36.26
CA SER A 59 -2.26 9.40 37.54
C SER A 59 -3.73 9.78 37.66
N GLU A 60 -4.31 10.36 36.60
CA GLU A 60 -5.72 10.77 36.60
C GLU A 60 -6.67 9.57 36.61
N ALA A 61 -6.35 8.49 35.89
CA ALA A 61 -7.15 7.27 35.88
C ALA A 61 -7.15 6.58 37.27
N ASP A 62 -5.99 6.53 37.92
CA ASP A 62 -5.85 5.99 39.27
C ASP A 62 -6.68 6.78 40.29
N GLU A 63 -6.66 8.12 40.22
CA GLU A 63 -7.49 8.97 41.07
C GLU A 63 -8.99 8.77 40.81
N TYR A 64 -9.40 8.72 39.54
CA TYR A 64 -10.79 8.43 39.18
C TYR A 64 -11.25 7.08 39.74
N LEU A 65 -10.44 6.02 39.60
CA LEU A 65 -10.80 4.68 40.10
C LEU A 65 -10.92 4.64 41.63
N LYS A 66 -10.10 5.40 42.37
CA LYS A 66 -10.24 5.54 43.82
C LYS A 66 -11.59 6.13 44.23
N THR A 67 -12.15 7.05 43.42
CA THR A 67 -13.49 7.61 43.70
C THR A 67 -14.62 6.58 43.59
N ILE A 68 -14.41 5.48 42.87
CA ILE A 68 -15.41 4.39 42.71
C ILE A 68 -15.50 3.54 43.99
N GLY A 69 -14.44 3.49 44.80
CA GLY A 69 -14.45 2.78 46.08
C GLY A 69 -14.48 1.25 45.97
N GLN A 70 -14.06 0.69 44.84
CA GLN A 70 -13.89 -0.76 44.63
C GLN A 70 -12.41 -1.08 44.42
N ASN A 71 -11.97 -2.29 44.77
CA ASN A 71 -10.65 -2.78 44.35
C ASN A 71 -10.55 -2.74 42.82
N TYR A 72 -9.39 -2.35 42.30
CA TYR A 72 -9.19 -2.27 40.86
C TYR A 72 -7.78 -2.70 40.46
N LYS A 73 -7.65 -3.13 39.20
CA LYS A 73 -6.39 -3.31 38.51
C LYS A 73 -6.39 -2.43 37.27
N LEU A 74 -5.47 -1.47 37.23
CA LEU A 74 -5.35 -0.51 36.14
C LEU A 74 -4.35 -1.02 35.10
N HIS A 75 -4.79 -1.09 33.86
CA HIS A 75 -3.99 -1.41 32.69
C HIS A 75 -3.87 -0.20 31.77
N ILE A 76 -2.65 0.10 31.34
CA ILE A 76 -2.35 1.25 30.47
C ILE A 76 -1.76 0.74 29.16
N ILE A 77 -2.43 1.05 28.05
CA ILE A 77 -1.95 0.80 26.70
C ILE A 77 -1.43 2.12 26.12
N VAL A 78 -0.11 2.22 25.98
CA VAL A 78 0.56 3.38 25.40
C VAL A 78 0.79 3.12 23.91
N LEU A 79 0.24 3.99 23.07
CA LEU A 79 0.41 3.99 21.62
C LEU A 79 1.51 4.99 21.25
N SER A 80 2.70 4.50 20.92
CA SER A 80 3.87 5.36 20.59
C SER A 80 4.22 5.30 19.11
N ASP A 81 4.70 6.42 18.57
CA ASP A 81 5.29 6.50 17.22
C ASP A 81 6.83 6.39 17.21
N GLY A 82 7.46 6.25 18.39
CA GLY A 82 8.90 6.12 18.60
C GLY A 82 9.29 5.05 19.62
N GLU A 83 10.50 5.17 20.19
CA GLU A 83 10.93 4.33 21.31
C GLU A 83 10.55 5.01 22.63
N TYR A 84 9.44 4.57 23.22
CA TYR A 84 9.01 5.00 24.54
C TYR A 84 9.42 3.97 25.60
N PHE A 85 10.21 4.41 26.56
CA PHE A 85 10.58 3.64 27.75
C PHE A 85 10.08 4.37 28.99
N SER A 86 9.29 3.67 29.80
CA SER A 86 8.83 4.17 31.10
C SER A 86 8.89 3.04 32.11
N ALA A 87 9.47 3.33 33.27
CA ALA A 87 9.46 2.41 34.40
C ALA A 87 8.06 2.33 35.00
N THR A 88 7.63 1.14 35.40
CA THR A 88 6.38 0.94 36.13
C THR A 88 6.62 1.14 37.63
N ASN A 89 5.70 1.86 38.29
CA ASN A 89 5.62 1.95 39.74
C ASN A 89 4.21 1.52 40.18
N GLY A 90 4.11 0.59 41.14
CA GLY A 90 2.88 0.30 41.87
C GLY A 90 1.93 -0.75 41.26
N THR A 91 0.62 -0.55 41.46
CA THR A 91 -0.50 -1.47 41.14
C THR A 91 -0.98 -1.42 39.68
N THR A 92 -0.19 -0.80 38.80
CA THR A 92 -0.55 -0.54 37.41
C THR A 92 0.26 -1.42 36.47
N SER A 93 -0.43 -2.10 35.55
CA SER A 93 0.21 -2.86 34.48
C SER A 93 0.23 -2.05 33.19
N LYS A 94 1.31 -2.09 32.43
CA LYS A 94 1.56 -1.25 31.25
C LYS A 94 1.93 -2.11 30.05
N ALA A 95 1.45 -1.70 28.87
CA ALA A 95 1.95 -2.18 27.60
C ALA A 95 2.18 -1.01 26.65
N VAL A 96 3.28 -1.05 25.92
CA VAL A 96 3.70 -0.03 24.96
C VAL A 96 3.72 -0.67 23.59
N VAL A 97 2.93 -0.11 22.66
CA VAL A 97 2.78 -0.60 21.31
C VAL A 97 3.24 0.47 20.33
N ASN A 98 4.23 0.12 19.49
CA ASN A 98 4.65 1.00 18.41
C ASN A 98 3.65 0.92 17.26
N ILE A 99 2.92 2.01 17.01
CA ILE A 99 1.88 2.04 15.98
C ILE A 99 2.43 2.10 14.56
N ARG A 100 3.70 2.51 14.38
CA ARG A 100 4.36 2.64 13.08
C ARG A 100 5.00 1.32 12.64
N GLU A 101 5.79 0.72 13.53
CA GLU A 101 6.51 -0.53 13.32
C GLU A 101 5.63 -1.75 13.54
N LYS A 102 4.44 -1.58 14.15
CA LYS A 102 3.51 -2.66 14.46
C LYS A 102 4.19 -3.75 15.29
N ARG A 103 4.77 -3.34 16.42
CA ARG A 103 5.35 -4.26 17.41
C ARG A 103 5.04 -3.80 18.83
N ILE A 104 5.07 -4.74 19.76
CA ILE A 104 5.08 -4.46 21.19
C ILE A 104 6.51 -4.05 21.56
N ILE A 105 6.67 -2.87 22.14
CA ILE A 105 7.96 -2.39 22.66
C ILE A 105 8.19 -2.96 24.06
N TYR A 106 7.14 -2.90 24.89
CA TYR A 106 7.17 -3.32 26.28
C TYR A 106 5.79 -3.86 26.68
N CYS A 107 5.74 -4.86 27.55
CA CYS A 107 4.48 -5.34 28.11
C CYS A 107 4.70 -6.09 29.42
N ASP A 108 4.01 -5.66 30.48
CA ASP A 108 3.87 -6.47 31.68
C ASP A 108 3.05 -7.73 31.38
N GLU A 109 3.33 -8.85 32.07
CA GLU A 109 2.63 -10.12 31.85
C GLU A 109 1.11 -9.99 31.98
N ASP A 110 0.65 -9.18 32.95
CA ASP A 110 -0.77 -8.93 33.18
C ASP A 110 -1.48 -8.17 32.03
N SER A 111 -0.73 -7.41 31.24
CA SER A 111 -1.26 -6.63 30.10
C SER A 111 -1.09 -7.33 28.75
N LYS A 112 -0.50 -8.55 28.73
CA LYS A 112 -0.14 -9.27 27.50
C LYS A 112 -1.33 -9.56 26.58
N SER A 113 -2.47 -9.92 27.17
CA SER A 113 -3.70 -10.14 26.39
C SER A 113 -4.17 -8.87 25.67
N LEU A 114 -4.23 -7.74 26.40
CA LEU A 114 -4.63 -6.45 25.84
C LEU A 114 -3.64 -5.94 24.78
N ALA A 115 -2.34 -6.16 25.01
CA ALA A 115 -1.29 -5.81 24.06
C ALA A 115 -1.43 -6.61 22.77
N ASN A 116 -1.69 -7.92 22.86
CA ASN A 116 -1.93 -8.79 21.71
C ASN A 116 -3.21 -8.42 20.94
N ILE A 117 -4.30 -8.10 21.64
CA ILE A 117 -5.53 -7.59 21.02
C ILE A 117 -5.23 -6.30 20.26
N THR A 118 -4.59 -5.34 20.92
CA THR A 118 -4.20 -4.06 20.32
C THR A 118 -3.35 -4.27 19.06
N MET A 119 -2.35 -5.14 19.15
CA MET A 119 -1.51 -5.51 18.02
C MET A 119 -2.30 -6.12 16.86
N SER A 120 -3.18 -7.09 17.14
CA SER A 120 -3.99 -7.75 16.13
C SER A 120 -4.88 -6.76 15.37
N LEU A 121 -5.45 -5.78 16.08
CA LEU A 121 -6.27 -4.72 15.50
C LEU A 121 -5.44 -3.80 14.60
N LEU A 122 -4.21 -3.48 14.99
CA LEU A 122 -3.32 -2.62 14.21
C LEU A 122 -2.74 -3.33 12.97
N VAL A 123 -2.48 -4.64 13.05
CA VAL A 123 -1.99 -5.46 11.92
C VAL A 123 -3.11 -5.70 10.91
N LYS A 124 -4.30 -6.12 11.37
CA LYS A 124 -5.46 -6.37 10.49
C LYS A 124 -5.84 -5.13 9.68
N GLU A 125 -5.67 -3.93 10.23
CA GLU A 125 -5.89 -2.68 9.48
C GLU A 125 -4.90 -2.48 8.35
N LYS A 126 -3.62 -2.80 8.60
CA LYS A 126 -2.58 -2.71 7.58
C LYS A 126 -2.90 -3.66 6.42
N GLU A 127 -3.22 -4.92 6.72
CA GLU A 127 -3.58 -5.91 5.70
C GLU A 127 -4.85 -5.50 4.93
N THR A 128 -5.90 -5.06 5.62
CA THR A 128 -7.16 -4.65 4.97
C THR A 128 -6.93 -3.42 4.09
N ARG A 129 -6.06 -2.49 4.52
CA ARG A 129 -5.69 -1.31 3.75
C ARG A 129 -4.87 -1.70 2.52
N GLU A 130 -3.87 -2.55 2.67
CA GLU A 130 -3.06 -3.08 1.57
C GLU A 130 -3.93 -3.77 0.52
N LEU A 131 -4.84 -4.65 0.92
CA LEU A 131 -5.77 -5.30 0.00
C LEU A 131 -6.69 -4.30 -0.72
N LYS A 132 -7.17 -3.27 -0.01
CA LYS A 132 -8.05 -2.23 -0.59
C LYS A 132 -7.31 -1.32 -1.57
N THR A 133 -6.01 -1.11 -1.37
CA THR A 133 -5.11 -0.34 -2.25
C THR A 133 -4.49 -1.17 -3.37
N MET A 134 -4.82 -2.47 -3.48
CA MET A 134 -4.30 -3.37 -4.52
C MET A 134 -5.38 -3.84 -5.49
N SER A 135 -6.63 -3.40 -5.30
CA SER A 135 -7.77 -3.93 -6.05
C SER A 135 -7.63 -3.75 -7.57
N ILE A 136 -7.14 -2.60 -8.04
CA ILE A 136 -6.99 -2.37 -9.48
C ILE A 136 -5.78 -3.12 -10.00
N THR A 137 -4.66 -3.09 -9.26
CA THR A 137 -3.44 -3.84 -9.61
C THR A 137 -3.76 -5.33 -9.80
N LEU A 138 -4.46 -5.96 -8.84
CA LEU A 138 -4.88 -7.36 -8.92
C LEU A 138 -5.86 -7.61 -10.06
N GLY A 139 -6.77 -6.69 -10.34
CA GLY A 139 -7.67 -6.77 -11.49
C GLY A 139 -6.92 -6.80 -12.82
N ILE A 140 -5.93 -5.92 -12.99
CA ILE A 140 -5.07 -5.90 -14.18
C ILE A 140 -4.26 -7.19 -14.30
N ILE A 141 -3.68 -7.68 -13.19
CA ILE A 141 -2.97 -8.97 -13.16
C ILE A 141 -3.90 -10.11 -13.61
N GLY A 142 -5.12 -10.17 -13.07
CA GLY A 142 -6.11 -11.17 -13.43
C GLY A 142 -6.45 -11.15 -14.93
N ILE A 143 -6.66 -9.96 -15.51
CA ILE A 143 -6.92 -9.81 -16.96
C ILE A 143 -5.75 -10.35 -17.80
N ASN A 144 -4.51 -10.02 -17.43
CA ASN A 144 -3.32 -10.50 -18.12
C ASN A 144 -3.19 -12.03 -18.05
N ILE A 145 -3.46 -12.62 -16.88
CA ILE A 145 -3.43 -14.08 -16.71
C ILE A 145 -4.49 -14.76 -17.58
N ILE A 146 -5.71 -14.22 -17.60
CA ILE A 146 -6.80 -14.77 -18.44
C ILE A 146 -6.41 -14.73 -19.92
N LEU A 147 -5.92 -13.59 -20.41
CA LEU A 147 -5.53 -13.44 -21.81
C LEU A 147 -4.34 -14.31 -22.18
N PHE A 148 -3.39 -14.52 -21.25
CA PHE A 148 -2.31 -15.47 -21.45
C PHE A 148 -2.80 -16.92 -21.53
N ILE A 149 -3.74 -17.32 -20.67
CA ILE A 149 -4.35 -18.67 -20.74
C ILE A 149 -5.05 -18.87 -22.09
N VAL A 150 -5.83 -17.88 -22.55
CA VAL A 150 -6.48 -17.93 -23.87
C VAL A 150 -5.43 -18.08 -24.98
N SER A 151 -4.38 -17.25 -24.96
CA SER A 151 -3.28 -17.31 -25.94
C SER A 151 -2.58 -18.66 -25.92
N ALA A 152 -2.34 -19.23 -24.74
CA ALA A 152 -1.66 -20.52 -24.58
C ALA A 152 -2.49 -21.70 -25.07
N ILE A 153 -3.82 -21.66 -24.87
CA ILE A 153 -4.74 -22.68 -25.40
C ILE A 153 -4.75 -22.62 -26.93
N MET A 154 -4.88 -21.42 -27.51
CA MET A 154 -4.86 -21.24 -28.97
C MET A 154 -3.53 -21.67 -29.59
N SER A 155 -2.41 -21.34 -28.93
CA SER A 155 -1.07 -21.70 -29.37
C SER A 155 -0.67 -23.14 -29.05
N LYS A 156 -1.43 -23.86 -28.20
CA LYS A 156 -1.08 -25.17 -27.62
C LYS A 156 0.31 -25.22 -26.98
N ASN A 157 0.80 -24.08 -26.47
CA ASN A 157 2.13 -23.94 -25.89
C ASN A 157 2.11 -22.83 -24.84
N ILE A 158 2.66 -23.09 -23.65
CA ILE A 158 2.77 -22.09 -22.56
C ILE A 158 4.14 -21.40 -22.54
N MET A 159 5.17 -22.02 -23.12
CA MET A 159 6.54 -21.53 -23.06
C MET A 159 6.82 -20.49 -24.14
N ASN A 160 6.29 -20.74 -25.34
CA ASN A 160 6.46 -19.88 -26.51
C ASN A 160 5.13 -19.79 -27.25
N ILE A 161 4.44 -18.67 -27.09
CA ILE A 161 3.15 -18.40 -27.72
C ILE A 161 3.41 -18.02 -29.17
N ASP A 162 2.67 -18.65 -30.08
CA ASP A 162 2.74 -18.41 -31.51
C ASP A 162 2.48 -16.92 -31.85
N GLY A 163 3.34 -16.36 -32.70
CA GLY A 163 3.28 -14.95 -33.09
C GLY A 163 2.00 -14.58 -33.85
N GLN A 164 1.44 -15.52 -34.65
CA GLN A 164 0.17 -15.31 -35.33
C GLN A 164 -0.98 -15.26 -34.33
N VAL A 165 -0.99 -16.12 -33.31
CA VAL A 165 -1.99 -16.06 -32.23
C VAL A 165 -1.94 -14.70 -31.51
N LEU A 166 -0.73 -14.22 -31.20
CA LEU A 166 -0.56 -12.89 -30.58
C LEU A 166 -1.00 -11.75 -31.51
N LEU A 167 -0.76 -11.88 -32.82
CA LEU A 167 -1.20 -10.91 -33.80
C LEU A 167 -2.73 -10.90 -33.91
N ASP A 168 -3.38 -12.06 -33.97
CA ASP A 168 -4.83 -12.20 -34.06
C ASP A 168 -5.54 -11.66 -32.81
N LEU A 169 -4.93 -11.85 -31.64
CA LEU A 169 -5.42 -11.34 -30.36
C LEU A 169 -5.16 -9.84 -30.13
N GLY A 170 -4.52 -9.15 -31.07
CA GLY A 170 -4.36 -7.69 -31.02
C GLY A 170 -2.98 -7.20 -30.55
N GLY A 171 -1.91 -7.96 -30.80
CA GLY A 171 -0.54 -7.46 -30.63
C GLY A 171 -0.25 -6.24 -31.50
N LYS A 172 0.67 -5.38 -31.07
CA LYS A 172 1.01 -4.17 -31.82
C LYS A 172 1.71 -4.57 -33.10
N PHE A 173 1.16 -4.16 -34.25
CA PHE A 173 1.78 -4.33 -35.56
C PHE A 173 1.33 -3.18 -36.47
N GLY A 174 2.30 -2.40 -36.99
CA GLY A 174 2.07 -1.15 -37.70
C GLY A 174 1.19 -1.28 -38.94
N PRO A 175 1.46 -2.22 -39.86
CA PRO A 175 0.64 -2.39 -41.06
C PRO A 175 -0.85 -2.66 -40.82
N LEU A 176 -1.23 -3.18 -39.65
CA LEU A 176 -2.64 -3.37 -39.27
C LEU A 176 -3.22 -2.13 -38.59
N ILE A 177 -2.41 -1.41 -37.80
CA ILE A 177 -2.79 -0.11 -37.25
C ILE A 177 -3.08 0.89 -38.38
N ASP A 178 -2.26 0.90 -39.43
CA ASP A 178 -2.47 1.72 -40.64
C ASP A 178 -3.77 1.41 -41.37
N LYS A 179 -4.30 0.19 -41.21
CA LYS A 179 -5.59 -0.25 -41.74
C LYS A 179 -6.77 0.06 -40.81
N GLY A 180 -6.53 0.76 -39.70
CA GLY A 180 -7.56 1.20 -38.76
C GLY A 180 -7.69 0.34 -37.50
N GLU A 181 -6.85 -0.67 -37.29
CA GLU A 181 -6.87 -1.52 -36.08
C GLU A 181 -6.20 -0.83 -34.87
N VAL A 182 -6.62 0.40 -34.57
CA VAL A 182 -6.03 1.27 -33.53
C VAL A 182 -6.15 0.71 -32.11
N TYR A 183 -7.07 -0.23 -31.89
CA TYR A 183 -7.21 -0.94 -30.61
C TYR A 183 -5.93 -1.69 -30.21
N ARG A 184 -5.08 -2.05 -31.19
CA ARG A 184 -3.77 -2.69 -30.97
C ARG A 184 -2.83 -1.85 -30.11
N LEU A 185 -3.01 -0.53 -30.06
CA LEU A 185 -2.25 0.35 -29.17
C LEU A 185 -2.55 0.08 -27.69
N VAL A 186 -3.72 -0.48 -27.38
CA VAL A 186 -4.14 -0.83 -26.01
C VAL A 186 -3.97 -2.32 -25.75
N THR A 187 -4.47 -3.17 -26.65
CA THR A 187 -4.54 -4.63 -26.42
C THR A 187 -3.17 -5.29 -26.33
N ALA A 188 -2.16 -4.75 -27.03
CA ALA A 188 -0.80 -5.27 -26.99
C ALA A 188 -0.21 -5.35 -25.57
N SER A 189 -0.59 -4.41 -24.68
CA SER A 189 -0.13 -4.39 -23.29
C SER A 189 -0.64 -5.55 -22.43
N PHE A 190 -1.58 -6.37 -22.94
CA PHE A 190 -2.17 -7.48 -22.21
C PHE A 190 -1.73 -8.87 -22.71
N LEU A 191 -0.97 -8.91 -23.80
CA LEU A 191 -0.52 -10.15 -24.43
C LEU A 191 0.91 -10.47 -24.01
N HIS A 192 1.25 -11.76 -23.93
CA HIS A 192 2.56 -12.20 -23.45
C HIS A 192 3.05 -13.38 -24.28
N GLY A 193 4.34 -13.37 -24.64
CA GLY A 193 4.96 -14.37 -25.51
C GLY A 193 5.28 -15.72 -24.86
N GLY A 194 5.07 -15.86 -23.54
CA GLY A 194 5.39 -17.09 -22.82
C GLY A 194 5.30 -16.94 -21.30
N ILE A 195 5.34 -18.06 -20.59
CA ILE A 195 5.13 -18.11 -19.13
C ILE A 195 6.16 -17.29 -18.35
N ILE A 196 7.42 -17.29 -18.80
CA ILE A 196 8.49 -16.51 -18.16
C ILE A 196 8.22 -15.01 -18.35
N HIS A 197 7.80 -14.61 -19.55
CA HIS A 197 7.49 -13.21 -19.85
C HIS A 197 6.34 -12.68 -19.00
N ILE A 198 5.22 -13.40 -18.91
CA ILE A 198 4.11 -12.98 -18.03
C ILE A 198 4.50 -13.01 -16.55
N ALA A 199 5.26 -14.01 -16.09
CA ALA A 199 5.67 -14.10 -14.69
C ALA A 199 6.49 -12.87 -14.25
N PHE A 200 7.47 -12.45 -15.06
CA PHE A 200 8.26 -11.25 -14.76
C PHE A 200 7.42 -9.98 -14.78
N ASN A 201 6.51 -9.81 -15.76
CA ASN A 201 5.65 -8.63 -15.82
C ASN A 201 4.66 -8.58 -14.64
N MET A 202 4.06 -9.70 -14.26
CA MET A 202 3.12 -9.74 -13.14
C MET A 202 3.83 -9.55 -11.81
N TYR A 203 5.04 -10.09 -11.64
CA TYR A 203 5.88 -9.79 -10.48
C TYR A 203 6.21 -8.30 -10.39
N ALA A 204 6.66 -7.69 -11.49
CA ALA A 204 6.98 -6.27 -11.53
C ALA A 204 5.73 -5.41 -11.25
N LEU A 205 4.59 -5.73 -11.86
CA LEU A 205 3.33 -5.03 -11.65
C LEU A 205 2.83 -5.18 -10.20
N TYR A 206 2.93 -6.36 -9.61
CA TYR A 206 2.60 -6.61 -8.21
C TYR A 206 3.53 -5.83 -7.26
N SER A 207 4.81 -5.71 -7.61
CA SER A 207 5.79 -5.00 -6.80
C SER A 207 5.57 -3.48 -6.79
N ILE A 208 5.23 -2.87 -7.92
CA ILE A 208 5.12 -1.40 -8.04
C ILE A 208 3.68 -0.88 -8.07
N GLY A 209 2.75 -1.64 -8.64
CA GLY A 209 1.35 -1.25 -8.82
C GLY A 209 0.67 -0.78 -7.53
N PRO A 210 0.75 -1.53 -6.41
CA PRO A 210 0.12 -1.14 -5.14
C PRO A 210 0.61 0.20 -4.62
N GLN A 211 1.92 0.46 -4.77
CA GLN A 211 2.53 1.70 -4.33
C GLN A 211 2.00 2.89 -5.14
N ILE A 212 1.85 2.74 -6.47
CA ILE A 212 1.27 3.80 -7.30
C ILE A 212 -0.23 3.96 -7.03
N GLU A 213 -0.97 2.88 -6.86
CA GLU A 213 -2.40 2.90 -6.51
C GLU A 213 -2.63 3.59 -5.15
N GLU A 214 -1.73 3.43 -4.17
CA GLU A 214 -1.76 4.17 -2.91
C GLU A 214 -1.40 5.65 -3.08
N ILE A 215 -0.32 5.97 -3.81
CA ILE A 215 0.14 7.37 -3.99
C ILE A 215 -0.88 8.20 -4.75
N TYR A 216 -1.41 7.66 -5.86
CA TYR A 216 -2.24 8.41 -6.80
C TYR A 216 -3.74 8.14 -6.61
N GLY A 217 -4.11 7.05 -5.95
CA GLY A 217 -5.49 6.58 -5.90
C GLY A 217 -5.91 5.86 -7.19
N LYS A 218 -7.01 5.09 -7.09
CA LYS A 218 -7.46 4.12 -8.11
C LYS A 218 -7.61 4.70 -9.52
N TRP A 219 -8.32 5.82 -9.67
CA TRP A 219 -8.63 6.39 -10.98
C TRP A 219 -7.41 6.99 -11.69
N LYS A 220 -6.52 7.63 -10.92
CA LYS A 220 -5.27 8.17 -11.47
C LYS A 220 -4.29 7.05 -11.81
N TYR A 221 -4.23 6.00 -11.00
CA TYR A 221 -3.47 4.79 -11.31
C TYR A 221 -3.91 4.16 -12.63
N ILE A 222 -5.22 3.98 -12.85
CA ILE A 222 -5.78 3.51 -14.13
C ILE A 222 -5.31 4.42 -15.26
N GLY A 223 -5.47 5.75 -15.12
CA GLY A 223 -5.03 6.70 -16.14
C GLY A 223 -3.54 6.57 -16.47
N ILE A 224 -2.67 6.47 -15.46
CA ILE A 224 -1.22 6.29 -15.66
C ILE A 224 -0.94 4.99 -16.42
N TYR A 225 -1.49 3.86 -15.95
CA TYR A 225 -1.22 2.55 -16.55
C TYR A 225 -1.64 2.50 -18.02
N PHE A 226 -2.88 2.87 -18.33
CA PHE A 226 -3.41 2.76 -19.68
C PHE A 226 -2.82 3.79 -20.64
N LEU A 227 -2.63 5.05 -20.22
CA LEU A 227 -2.00 6.06 -21.09
C LEU A 227 -0.53 5.73 -21.35
N ALA A 228 0.20 5.22 -20.35
CA ALA A 228 1.56 4.76 -20.57
C ALA A 228 1.62 3.52 -21.49
N GLY A 229 0.69 2.58 -21.36
CA GLY A 229 0.56 1.46 -22.31
C GLY A 229 0.33 1.93 -23.75
N ILE A 230 -0.56 2.91 -23.95
CA ILE A 230 -0.79 3.52 -25.26
C ILE A 230 0.47 4.23 -25.77
N GLY A 231 1.12 5.04 -24.92
CA GLY A 231 2.36 5.75 -25.27
C GLY A 231 3.50 4.82 -25.63
N SER A 232 3.59 3.69 -24.93
CA SER A 232 4.51 2.61 -25.22
C SER A 232 4.27 2.01 -26.61
N SER A 233 3.04 1.55 -26.86
CA SER A 233 2.66 1.00 -28.17
C SER A 233 2.82 2.01 -29.30
N PHE A 234 2.52 3.29 -29.05
CA PHE A 234 2.63 4.36 -30.03
C PHE A 234 4.07 4.66 -30.42
N LEU A 235 4.98 4.81 -29.44
CA LEU A 235 6.40 5.04 -29.75
C LEU A 235 7.01 3.83 -30.46
N SER A 236 6.65 2.62 -30.04
CA SER A 236 7.07 1.40 -30.72
C SER A 236 6.47 1.26 -32.13
N TYR A 237 5.22 1.68 -32.34
CA TYR A 237 4.61 1.73 -33.67
C TYR A 237 5.40 2.64 -34.62
N TYR A 238 5.82 3.82 -34.15
CA TYR A 238 6.58 4.76 -34.96
C TYR A 238 8.01 4.26 -35.25
N MET A 239 8.69 3.69 -34.25
CA MET A 239 10.10 3.30 -34.36
C MET A 239 10.30 1.91 -34.94
N LEU A 240 9.37 0.99 -34.68
CA LEU A 240 9.40 -0.41 -35.09
C LEU A 240 8.04 -0.83 -35.69
N PRO A 241 7.63 -0.24 -36.83
CA PRO A 241 6.30 -0.47 -37.40
C PRO A 241 6.08 -1.93 -37.83
N ASN A 242 7.12 -2.58 -38.36
CA ASN A 242 7.05 -3.96 -38.87
C ASN A 242 7.39 -5.02 -37.82
N THR A 243 7.46 -4.65 -36.54
CA THR A 243 7.77 -5.58 -35.44
C THR A 243 6.56 -5.78 -34.56
N LEU A 244 6.18 -7.06 -34.39
CA LEU A 244 5.18 -7.46 -33.40
C LEU A 244 5.70 -7.11 -32.00
N SER A 245 4.93 -6.31 -31.25
CA SER A 245 5.24 -6.00 -29.86
C SER A 245 4.06 -6.30 -28.95
N ILE A 246 4.36 -6.90 -27.80
CA ILE A 246 3.41 -7.31 -26.76
C ILE A 246 4.02 -7.14 -25.38
N GLY A 247 3.16 -7.09 -24.35
CA GLY A 247 3.57 -7.16 -22.95
C GLY A 247 3.22 -5.92 -22.14
N ALA A 248 2.93 -6.13 -20.87
CA ALA A 248 2.58 -5.07 -19.92
C ALA A 248 3.79 -4.16 -19.55
N SER A 249 5.01 -4.56 -19.91
CA SER A 249 6.25 -3.89 -19.50
C SER A 249 6.28 -2.40 -19.84
N GLY A 250 5.74 -1.98 -20.99
CA GLY A 250 5.59 -0.56 -21.33
C GLY A 250 4.77 0.25 -20.32
N ALA A 251 3.60 -0.28 -19.94
CA ALA A 251 2.76 0.35 -18.91
C ALA A 251 3.45 0.35 -17.54
N ILE A 252 4.18 -0.71 -17.21
CA ILE A 252 4.98 -0.82 -15.96
C ILE A 252 6.11 0.22 -15.94
N PHE A 253 6.78 0.47 -17.07
CA PHE A 253 7.73 1.57 -17.21
C PHE A 253 7.06 2.94 -17.02
N GLY A 254 5.80 3.09 -17.42
CA GLY A 254 4.99 4.25 -17.06
C GLY A 254 4.75 4.40 -15.56
N LEU A 255 4.46 3.31 -14.86
CA LEU A 255 4.35 3.31 -13.39
C LEU A 255 5.69 3.71 -12.75
N LEU A 256 6.83 3.21 -13.25
CA LEU A 256 8.17 3.62 -12.83
C LEU A 256 8.41 5.12 -13.07
N GLY A 257 7.97 5.66 -14.21
CA GLY A 257 8.03 7.09 -14.51
C GLY A 257 7.20 7.96 -13.58
N ALA A 258 5.98 7.51 -13.25
CA ALA A 258 5.12 8.16 -12.28
C ALA A 258 5.70 8.08 -10.84
N LEU A 259 6.34 6.97 -10.49
CA LEU A 259 7.06 6.84 -9.21
C LEU A 259 8.27 7.78 -9.16
N PHE A 260 8.99 7.91 -10.27
CA PHE A 260 10.16 8.78 -10.37
C PHE A 260 9.80 10.24 -10.13
N ILE A 261 8.76 10.76 -10.79
CA ILE A 261 8.35 12.14 -10.55
C ILE A 261 7.82 12.37 -9.13
N PHE A 262 7.09 11.39 -8.57
CA PHE A 262 6.69 11.44 -7.17
C PHE A 262 7.91 11.51 -6.26
N ALA A 263 8.93 10.68 -6.52
CA ALA A 263 10.13 10.62 -5.72
C ALA A 263 10.95 11.91 -5.79
N VAL A 264 11.06 12.52 -6.96
CA VAL A 264 11.72 13.82 -7.15
C VAL A 264 10.98 14.93 -6.39
N LYS A 265 9.65 14.97 -6.46
CA LYS A 265 8.84 16.00 -5.77
C LYS A 265 8.84 15.85 -4.24
N ASN A 266 9.06 14.65 -3.71
CA ASN A 266 9.04 14.37 -2.27
C ASN A 266 10.41 13.94 -1.72
N ARG A 267 11.50 14.32 -2.41
CA ARG A 267 12.85 13.81 -2.14
C ARG A 267 13.29 13.96 -0.67
N ASP A 268 12.87 15.04 -0.02
CA ASP A 268 13.28 15.38 1.35
C ASP A 268 12.61 14.47 2.39
N SER A 269 11.49 13.85 2.05
CA SER A 269 10.76 12.90 2.89
C SER A 269 11.13 11.43 2.63
N LEU A 270 11.99 11.16 1.65
CA LEU A 270 12.36 9.80 1.25
C LEU A 270 13.68 9.34 1.87
N LYS A 271 13.83 8.02 1.99
CA LYS A 271 15.10 7.41 2.41
C LYS A 271 16.21 7.80 1.43
N LYS A 272 17.39 8.10 1.97
CA LYS A 272 18.60 8.35 1.16
C LYS A 272 18.82 7.20 0.18
N GLY A 273 19.01 7.53 -1.10
CA GLY A 273 19.25 6.57 -2.17
C GLY A 273 18.02 6.00 -2.89
N ALA A 274 16.79 6.32 -2.47
CA ALA A 274 15.57 5.82 -3.12
C ALA A 274 15.51 6.15 -4.63
N ILE A 275 15.80 7.40 -5.01
CA ILE A 275 15.83 7.83 -6.42
C ILE A 275 16.95 7.10 -7.19
N LYS A 276 18.11 6.90 -6.57
CA LYS A 276 19.24 6.19 -7.20
C LYS A 276 18.87 4.72 -7.47
N SER A 277 18.24 4.05 -6.51
CA SER A 277 17.74 2.68 -6.67
C SER A 277 16.72 2.60 -7.81
N LEU A 278 15.77 3.53 -7.88
CA LEU A 278 14.78 3.57 -8.95
C LEU A 278 15.43 3.77 -10.33
N LEU A 279 16.37 4.71 -10.44
CA LEU A 279 17.12 4.95 -11.68
C LEU A 279 17.95 3.71 -12.08
N MET A 280 18.50 2.98 -11.11
CA MET A 280 19.23 1.74 -11.36
C MET A 280 18.31 0.65 -11.92
N VAL A 281 17.11 0.48 -11.36
CA VAL A 281 16.11 -0.46 -11.88
C VAL A 281 15.73 -0.12 -13.32
N ILE A 282 15.43 1.16 -13.60
CA ILE A 282 15.10 1.63 -14.95
C ILE A 282 16.28 1.36 -15.91
N GLY A 283 17.49 1.77 -15.52
CA GLY A 283 18.69 1.63 -16.35
C GLY A 283 19.04 0.17 -16.65
N VAL A 284 18.97 -0.72 -15.64
CA VAL A 284 19.24 -2.15 -15.82
C VAL A 284 18.21 -2.79 -16.76
N ASN A 285 16.91 -2.49 -16.62
CA ASN A 285 15.90 -3.07 -17.50
C ASN A 285 16.06 -2.60 -18.95
N LEU A 286 16.38 -1.31 -19.18
CA LEU A 286 16.68 -0.81 -20.53
C LEU A 286 17.95 -1.46 -21.09
N TYR A 287 19.00 -1.63 -20.28
CA TYR A 287 20.22 -2.31 -20.69
C TYR A 287 19.97 -3.78 -21.07
N ILE A 288 19.19 -4.51 -20.26
CA ILE A 288 18.75 -5.87 -20.58
C ILE A 288 17.97 -5.88 -21.90
N GLY A 289 17.06 -4.92 -22.10
CA GLY A 289 16.31 -4.79 -23.35
C GLY A 289 17.16 -4.46 -24.57
N MET A 290 18.33 -3.84 -24.39
CA MET A 290 19.29 -3.60 -25.47
C MET A 290 20.09 -4.87 -25.84
N THR A 291 20.29 -5.77 -24.88
CA THR A 291 21.15 -6.95 -25.06
C THR A 291 20.37 -8.21 -25.43
N LEU A 292 19.09 -8.30 -25.06
CA LEU A 292 18.23 -9.44 -25.41
C LEU A 292 17.36 -9.14 -26.63
N PRO A 293 17.33 -10.05 -27.63
CA PRO A 293 16.42 -9.91 -28.75
C PRO A 293 14.97 -10.02 -28.29
N ASN A 294 14.05 -9.43 -29.06
CA ASN A 294 12.61 -9.43 -28.80
C ASN A 294 12.15 -8.63 -27.58
N ILE A 295 12.98 -7.71 -27.07
CA ILE A 295 12.56 -6.69 -26.08
C ILE A 295 12.37 -5.35 -26.77
N ASP A 296 11.21 -4.74 -26.52
CA ASP A 296 10.83 -3.47 -27.12
C ASP A 296 11.22 -2.28 -26.24
N ASN A 297 12.47 -1.83 -26.40
CA ASN A 297 12.98 -0.66 -25.68
C ASN A 297 12.29 0.65 -26.05
N TYR A 298 11.84 0.81 -27.30
CA TYR A 298 11.07 2.00 -27.68
C TYR A 298 9.73 2.00 -26.94
N GLY A 299 9.12 0.83 -26.78
CA GLY A 299 7.98 0.64 -25.89
C GLY A 299 8.28 1.06 -24.45
N HIS A 300 9.39 0.61 -23.86
CA HIS A 300 9.77 0.98 -22.48
C HIS A 300 9.98 2.48 -22.32
N ILE A 301 10.71 3.10 -23.25
CA ILE A 301 10.97 4.56 -23.24
C ILE A 301 9.67 5.34 -23.39
N GLY A 302 8.79 4.93 -24.31
CA GLY A 302 7.50 5.60 -24.56
C GLY A 302 6.60 5.55 -23.33
N GLY A 303 6.52 4.38 -22.68
CA GLY A 303 5.82 4.20 -21.42
C GLY A 303 6.38 5.09 -20.31
N LEU A 304 7.72 5.09 -20.13
CA LEU A 304 8.41 5.90 -19.12
C LEU A 304 8.13 7.40 -19.28
N ILE A 305 8.25 7.92 -20.50
CA ILE A 305 8.01 9.33 -20.81
C ILE A 305 6.57 9.72 -20.48
N VAL A 306 5.59 8.93 -20.96
CA VAL A 306 4.17 9.22 -20.68
C VAL A 306 3.87 9.11 -19.19
N GLY A 307 4.45 8.12 -18.49
CA GLY A 307 4.34 7.99 -17.05
C GLY A 307 4.83 9.22 -16.28
N ILE A 308 5.99 9.78 -16.67
CA ILE A 308 6.53 11.03 -16.09
C ILE A 308 5.57 12.19 -16.34
N ILE A 309 5.08 12.35 -17.57
CA ILE A 309 4.16 13.44 -17.95
C ILE A 309 2.86 13.36 -17.17
N ILE A 310 2.17 12.22 -17.21
CA ILE A 310 0.87 12.02 -16.56
C ILE A 310 1.02 12.09 -15.03
N GLY A 311 2.07 11.49 -14.47
CA GLY A 311 2.40 11.60 -13.05
C GLY A 311 2.60 13.05 -12.62
N THR A 312 3.30 13.86 -13.43
CA THR A 312 3.49 15.30 -13.18
C THR A 312 2.15 16.03 -13.09
N VAL A 313 1.27 15.82 -14.08
CA VAL A 313 -0.06 16.43 -14.17
C VAL A 313 -0.92 16.05 -12.95
N PHE A 314 -0.96 14.76 -12.61
CA PHE A 314 -1.77 14.24 -11.52
C PHE A 314 -1.31 14.66 -10.12
N LEU A 315 -0.01 14.90 -9.94
CA LEU A 315 0.54 15.52 -8.72
C LEU A 315 0.28 17.03 -8.68
N GLY A 316 0.34 17.71 -9.84
CA GLY A 316 0.07 19.15 -9.94
C GLY A 316 -1.35 19.54 -9.54
N GLY A 317 -2.34 18.70 -9.87
CA GLY A 317 -3.74 18.91 -9.48
C GLY A 317 -4.06 18.70 -7.99
N SER A 318 -3.15 18.11 -7.21
CA SER A 318 -3.38 17.79 -5.79
C SER A 318 -2.87 18.87 -4.82
N LEU A 319 -2.15 19.89 -5.32
CA LEU A 319 -1.51 20.95 -4.51
C LEU A 319 -2.45 22.02 -3.94
N LYS A 320 -3.79 21.82 -3.97
CA LYS A 320 -4.75 22.80 -3.43
C LYS A 320 -5.72 22.30 -2.35
N LYS A 321 -5.60 21.07 -1.87
CA LYS A 321 -6.43 20.58 -0.75
C LYS A 321 -5.59 19.82 0.26
N GLY A 322 -5.24 20.48 1.37
CA GLY A 322 -4.77 19.80 2.57
C GLY A 322 -3.45 20.28 3.17
N LEU A 323 -3.23 21.59 3.24
CA LEU A 323 -2.39 22.22 4.28
C LEU A 323 -3.08 23.52 4.71
N LYS A 324 -4.14 23.36 5.49
CA LYS A 324 -4.61 24.30 6.51
C LYS A 324 -5.02 23.49 7.72
#